data_AF-A0A2D5B5T0-F1
#
_entry.id   AF-A0A2D5B5T0-F1
#
_cell.length_a   1.000
_cell.length_b   1.000
_cell.length_c   1.000
_cell.angle_alpha   90.00
_cell.angle_beta   90.00
_cell.angle_gamma   90.00
#
_symmetry.space_group_name_H-M   'P 1'
#
loop_
_entity.id
_entity.type
_entity.pdbx_description
1 polymer ?
#
loop_
_entity_poly.entity_id
_entity_poly.type
_entity_poly.pdbx_seq_one_letter_code
_entity_poly.pdbx_strand_id
1 'polypeptide(L)'
;MVLVALSLLCLQPVFGQVERQSEGFPWVRPGVSSIESGHDRGSRPARGIEAYGDAFQCRGDLDGSRVVDVLDLLELISKWGGCMDVSCYLADINHNGTVDVIDMLLLISLWGDCEE
;
A
#
# COMPACT_ATOMS: atom_id res chain seq x y z
N MET A 1 17.60 -55.47 -9.44
CA MET A 1 16.36 -54.99 -8.80
C MET A 1 16.44 -53.48 -8.70
N VAL A 2 15.74 -52.80 -9.60
CA VAL A 2 15.41 -51.38 -9.53
C VAL A 2 14.36 -51.21 -8.42
N LEU A 3 14.44 -50.15 -7.60
CA LEU A 3 13.34 -49.24 -7.23
C LEU A 3 13.67 -48.39 -5.98
N VAL A 4 13.88 -47.09 -6.23
CA VAL A 4 13.39 -45.90 -5.48
C VAL A 4 13.58 -45.83 -3.96
N ALA A 5 14.53 -45.00 -3.54
CA ALA A 5 14.43 -44.25 -2.27
C ALA A 5 15.01 -42.83 -2.46
N LEU A 6 14.47 -42.12 -3.46
CA LEU A 6 14.56 -40.66 -3.54
C LEU A 6 13.32 -40.14 -2.81
N SER A 7 13.45 -39.72 -1.54
CA SER A 7 12.52 -38.83 -0.81
C SER A 7 12.93 -38.72 0.66
N LEU A 8 12.98 -37.49 1.20
CA LEU A 8 12.92 -37.11 2.63
C LEU A 8 14.21 -36.85 3.45
N LEU A 9 15.27 -36.24 2.89
CA LEU A 9 16.33 -35.62 3.70
C LEU A 9 16.66 -34.15 3.34
N CYS A 10 15.63 -33.35 3.02
CA CYS A 10 15.72 -31.88 3.09
C CYS A 10 14.64 -31.32 4.04
N LEU A 11 14.49 -31.94 5.22
CA LEU A 11 13.77 -31.33 6.33
C LEU A 11 14.79 -30.58 7.19
N GLN A 12 14.86 -29.26 7.03
CA GLN A 12 14.95 -28.25 8.09
C GLN A 12 15.08 -26.88 7.40
N PRO A 13 13.99 -26.11 7.22
CA PRO A 13 14.15 -24.71 6.91
C PRO A 13 14.63 -23.96 8.16
N VAL A 14 15.73 -23.23 8.03
CA VAL A 14 16.18 -22.22 8.98
C VAL A 14 15.23 -21.02 8.86
N PHE A 15 14.01 -21.16 9.34
CA PHE A 15 13.14 -20.03 9.67
C PHE A 15 13.21 -19.83 11.16
N GLY A 16 14.05 -18.87 11.57
CA GLY A 16 13.94 -18.26 12.88
C GLY A 16 12.50 -17.82 13.09
N GLN A 17 11.87 -18.37 14.12
CA GLN A 17 10.55 -18.01 14.57
C GLN A 17 10.60 -16.54 15.03
N VAL A 18 10.05 -15.60 14.24
CA VAL A 18 9.52 -14.38 14.85
C VAL A 18 8.09 -14.70 15.24
N GLU A 19 7.93 -15.04 16.51
CA GLU A 19 6.65 -15.35 17.11
C GLU A 19 5.73 -14.14 16.94
N ARG A 20 4.58 -14.38 16.32
CA ARG A 20 3.42 -13.50 16.34
C ARG A 20 2.96 -13.37 17.79
N GLN A 21 3.49 -12.38 18.51
CA GLN A 21 2.90 -11.92 19.76
C GLN A 21 1.92 -10.80 19.44
N SER A 22 0.65 -11.17 19.58
CA SER A 22 -0.49 -10.29 19.72
C SER A 22 -0.28 -9.38 20.94
N GLU A 23 0.18 -8.16 20.70
CA GLU A 23 0.07 -7.06 21.64
C GLU A 23 -0.55 -5.90 20.85
N GLY A 24 -1.76 -5.51 21.25
CA GLY A 24 -2.46 -4.40 20.61
C GLY A 24 -1.62 -3.12 20.65
N PHE A 25 -1.64 -2.37 19.55
CA PHE A 25 -0.90 -1.13 19.42
C PHE A 25 -1.25 -0.14 20.56
N PRO A 26 -0.28 0.25 21.43
CA PRO A 26 -0.53 1.05 22.64
C PRO A 26 -0.98 2.51 22.43
N TRP A 27 -1.27 2.94 21.20
CA TRP A 27 -1.66 4.33 20.88
C TRP A 27 -3.11 4.48 20.42
N VAL A 28 -3.89 3.40 20.36
CA VAL A 28 -5.32 3.49 20.08
C VAL A 28 -6.04 3.93 21.34
N ARG A 29 -6.28 5.24 21.48
CA ARG A 29 -7.19 5.78 22.50
C ARG A 29 -8.64 5.49 22.07
N PRO A 30 -9.43 4.74 22.85
CA PRO A 30 -10.86 4.64 22.60
C PRO A 30 -11.56 5.90 23.13
N GLY A 31 -12.23 6.61 22.22
CA GLY A 31 -13.23 7.62 22.56
C GLY A 31 -12.75 9.08 22.57
N VAL A 32 -13.08 9.80 21.49
CA VAL A 32 -13.55 11.18 21.63
C VAL A 32 -14.97 11.24 21.07
N SER A 33 -15.93 11.38 21.98
CA SER A 33 -17.30 11.77 21.67
C SER A 33 -17.36 13.28 21.46
N SER A 34 -18.05 13.69 20.40
CA SER A 34 -18.62 15.03 20.20
C SER A 34 -17.68 16.11 19.63
N ILE A 35 -17.78 16.30 18.32
CA ILE A 35 -17.74 17.63 17.70
C ILE A 35 -19.03 17.82 16.89
N GLU A 36 -20.09 18.30 17.53
CA GLU A 36 -21.14 19.00 16.81
C GLU A 36 -20.80 20.49 16.81
N SER A 37 -20.59 21.08 15.64
CA SER A 37 -20.85 22.51 15.38
C SER A 37 -20.80 22.79 13.88
N GLY A 38 -21.99 22.84 13.27
CA GLY A 38 -22.40 23.68 12.15
C GLY A 38 -21.50 23.79 10.92
N HIS A 39 -21.85 23.07 9.84
CA HIS A 39 -21.47 23.47 8.49
C HIS A 39 -22.72 23.93 7.73
N ASP A 40 -22.66 25.18 7.27
CA ASP A 40 -23.76 25.93 6.68
C ASP A 40 -24.39 25.29 5.44
N ARG A 41 -25.69 25.53 5.30
CA ARG A 41 -26.48 25.20 4.11
C ARG A 41 -26.11 26.15 2.97
N GLY A 42 -25.56 25.63 1.88
CA GLY A 42 -25.44 26.41 0.64
C GLY A 42 -24.87 25.64 -0.55
N SER A 43 -25.74 25.34 -1.51
CA SER A 43 -25.42 25.13 -2.94
C SER A 43 -24.87 23.76 -3.36
N ARG A 44 -25.78 22.79 -3.53
CA ARG A 44 -25.59 21.67 -4.46
C ARG A 44 -25.88 22.15 -5.89
N PRO A 45 -24.98 22.05 -6.87
CA PRO A 45 -25.40 21.93 -8.26
C PRO A 45 -25.74 20.45 -8.52
N ALA A 46 -27.02 20.15 -8.70
CA ALA A 46 -27.46 18.88 -9.23
C ALA A 46 -27.33 18.91 -10.75
N ARG A 47 -26.36 18.14 -11.31
CA ARG A 47 -26.48 17.38 -12.57
C ARG A 47 -25.18 16.61 -12.89
N GLY A 48 -25.23 15.30 -12.68
CA GLY A 48 -24.93 14.32 -13.73
C GLY A 48 -23.48 14.11 -14.13
N ILE A 49 -22.60 13.85 -13.18
CA ILE A 49 -21.84 12.60 -12.99
C ILE A 49 -21.10 12.81 -11.67
N GLU A 50 -21.10 11.80 -10.82
CA GLU A 50 -20.26 11.79 -9.63
C GLU A 50 -18.84 12.10 -10.09
N ALA A 51 -18.13 12.99 -9.38
CA ALA A 51 -16.70 13.20 -9.56
C ALA A 51 -15.99 11.91 -9.18
N TYR A 52 -16.08 10.92 -10.05
CA TYR A 52 -15.47 9.62 -9.93
C TYR A 52 -14.04 9.79 -10.43
N GLY A 53 -13.20 10.34 -9.54
CA GLY A 53 -11.76 10.15 -9.62
C GLY A 53 -11.08 10.62 -10.91
N ASP A 54 -11.45 11.77 -11.45
CA ASP A 54 -10.54 12.54 -12.34
C ASP A 54 -9.62 13.46 -11.50
N ALA A 55 -9.32 13.04 -10.27
CA ALA A 55 -7.99 13.24 -9.76
C ALA A 55 -7.13 12.28 -10.58
N PHE A 56 -6.43 12.82 -11.57
CA PHE A 56 -5.38 12.13 -12.30
C PHE A 56 -4.63 11.27 -11.29
N GLN A 57 -4.83 9.95 -11.36
CA GLN A 57 -4.36 9.04 -10.33
C GLN A 57 -2.84 9.04 -10.43
N CYS A 58 -2.19 9.89 -9.64
CA CYS A 58 -0.75 9.99 -9.58
C CYS A 58 -0.22 8.64 -9.17
N ARG A 59 0.33 7.92 -10.15
CA ARG A 59 0.71 6.53 -9.95
C ARG A 59 1.77 6.36 -8.86
N GLY A 60 2.51 7.42 -8.54
CA GLY A 60 3.51 7.44 -7.47
C GLY A 60 3.03 8.03 -6.15
N ASP A 61 1.81 8.57 -6.06
CA ASP A 61 1.24 9.15 -4.83
C ASP A 61 0.50 8.02 -4.08
N LEU A 62 1.22 7.39 -3.15
CA LEU A 62 0.78 6.22 -2.41
C LEU A 62 0.04 6.60 -1.13
N ASP A 63 0.32 7.79 -0.58
CA ASP A 63 -0.31 8.29 0.64
C ASP A 63 -1.52 9.22 0.38
N GLY A 64 -1.74 9.60 -0.87
CA GLY A 64 -2.87 10.42 -1.33
C GLY A 64 -2.68 11.92 -1.06
N SER A 65 -1.44 12.37 -0.92
CA SER A 65 -1.08 13.76 -0.60
C SER A 65 -1.08 14.71 -1.81
N ARG A 66 -1.18 14.17 -3.03
CA ARG A 66 -1.03 14.87 -4.33
C ARG A 66 0.40 15.33 -4.63
N VAL A 67 1.38 14.74 -3.97
CA VAL A 67 2.80 14.98 -4.21
C VAL A 67 3.48 13.62 -4.15
N VAL A 68 4.39 13.34 -5.08
CA VAL A 68 5.26 12.16 -5.02
C VAL A 68 6.57 12.57 -4.34
N ASP A 69 6.76 12.15 -3.10
CA ASP A 69 7.93 12.49 -2.30
C ASP A 69 8.52 11.32 -1.50
N VAL A 70 9.26 11.65 -0.44
CA VAL A 70 9.91 10.66 0.43
C VAL A 70 8.90 9.77 1.16
N LEU A 71 7.71 10.28 1.49
CA LEU A 71 6.67 9.52 2.16
C LEU A 71 6.16 8.38 1.27
N ASP A 72 5.97 8.63 -0.02
CA ASP A 72 5.61 7.59 -0.98
C ASP A 72 6.70 6.57 -1.17
N LEU A 73 7.97 7.01 -1.20
CA LEU A 73 9.11 6.09 -1.25
C LEU A 73 9.13 5.17 -0.01
N LEU A 74 8.84 5.70 1.17
CA LEU A 74 8.77 4.90 2.40
C LEU A 74 7.58 3.94 2.39
N GLU A 75 6.42 4.37 1.87
CA GLU A 75 5.27 3.49 1.69
C GLU A 75 5.60 2.36 0.70
N LEU A 76 6.27 2.64 -0.42
CA LEU A 76 6.73 1.63 -1.39
C LEU A 76 7.66 0.60 -0.74
N ILE A 77 8.66 1.05 0.01
CA ILE A 77 9.60 0.16 0.71
C ILE A 77 8.86 -0.70 1.75
N SER A 78 7.79 -0.19 2.36
CA SER A 78 6.97 -0.97 3.30
C SER A 78 6.26 -2.17 2.65
N LYS A 79 6.08 -2.15 1.33
CA LYS A 79 5.40 -3.18 0.53
C LYS A 79 6.35 -4.10 -0.23
N TRP A 80 7.65 -4.04 0.04
CA TRP A 80 8.67 -4.75 -0.73
C TRP A 80 8.43 -6.27 -0.79
N GLY A 81 8.59 -6.83 -1.99
CA GLY A 81 8.45 -8.27 -2.24
C GLY A 81 7.22 -8.63 -3.08
N GLY A 82 6.81 -9.90 -3.00
CA GLY A 82 5.72 -10.42 -3.83
C GLY A 82 4.38 -9.75 -3.51
N CYS A 83 3.69 -9.28 -4.54
CA CYS A 83 2.42 -8.59 -4.38
C CYS A 83 1.25 -9.57 -4.49
N MET A 84 0.83 -10.11 -3.34
CA MET A 84 -0.22 -11.14 -3.25
C MET A 84 -1.54 -10.65 -2.62
N ASP A 85 -1.54 -9.45 -2.04
CA ASP A 85 -2.70 -8.84 -1.44
C ASP A 85 -3.04 -7.49 -2.09
N VAL A 86 -4.20 -6.94 -1.74
CA VAL A 86 -4.67 -5.67 -2.33
C VAL A 86 -3.83 -4.49 -1.82
N SER A 87 -3.10 -4.64 -0.71
CA SER A 87 -2.38 -3.55 -0.05
C SER A 87 -1.08 -3.16 -0.73
N CYS A 88 -0.47 -4.08 -1.49
CA CYS A 88 0.74 -3.81 -2.28
C CYS A 88 0.45 -3.34 -3.71
N TYR A 89 -0.79 -3.48 -4.20
CA TYR A 89 -1.12 -3.20 -5.60
C TYR A 89 -0.82 -1.75 -6.02
N LEU A 90 -0.91 -0.80 -5.07
CA LEU A 90 -0.53 0.59 -5.32
C LEU A 90 0.99 0.78 -5.42
N ALA A 91 1.78 0.00 -4.69
CA ALA A 91 3.25 0.07 -4.69
C ALA A 91 3.91 -0.74 -5.82
N ASP A 92 3.21 -1.72 -6.41
CA ASP A 92 3.63 -2.44 -7.62
C ASP A 92 3.34 -1.56 -8.85
N ILE A 93 4.11 -0.50 -8.99
CA ILE A 93 3.87 0.54 -9.98
C ILE A 93 3.92 -0.03 -11.39
N ASN A 94 4.69 -1.06 -11.71
CA ASN A 94 4.69 -1.64 -13.07
C ASN A 94 3.64 -2.77 -13.27
N HIS A 95 2.94 -3.17 -12.21
CA HIS A 95 1.93 -4.25 -12.18
C HIS A 95 2.49 -5.63 -12.62
N ASN A 96 3.72 -5.97 -12.26
CA ASN A 96 4.31 -7.29 -12.57
C ASN A 96 4.06 -8.35 -11.49
N GLY A 97 3.41 -7.98 -10.38
CA GLY A 97 3.14 -8.84 -9.24
C GLY A 97 4.24 -8.84 -8.18
N THR A 98 5.20 -7.93 -8.23
CA THR A 98 6.29 -7.79 -7.25
C THR A 98 6.65 -6.32 -7.11
N VAL A 99 6.75 -5.84 -5.86
CA VAL A 99 7.30 -4.52 -5.54
C VAL A 99 8.81 -4.67 -5.39
N ASP A 100 9.57 -4.10 -6.32
CA ASP A 100 11.03 -4.15 -6.32
C ASP A 100 11.71 -2.84 -6.77
N VAL A 101 12.99 -2.94 -7.12
CA VAL A 101 13.79 -1.78 -7.55
C VAL A 101 13.21 -1.13 -8.80
N ILE A 102 12.55 -1.87 -9.68
CA ILE A 102 11.93 -1.31 -10.88
C ILE A 102 10.79 -0.37 -10.49
N ASP A 103 9.98 -0.73 -9.51
CA ASP A 103 8.91 0.16 -8.99
C ASP A 103 9.50 1.38 -8.29
N MET A 104 10.58 1.21 -7.52
CA MET A 104 11.28 2.34 -6.91
C MET A 104 11.81 3.34 -7.96
N LEU A 105 12.40 2.85 -9.05
CA LEU A 105 12.90 3.70 -10.13
C LEU A 105 11.75 4.40 -10.87
N LEU A 106 10.61 3.74 -11.01
CA LEU A 106 9.39 4.36 -11.55
C LEU A 106 8.86 5.44 -10.62
N LEU A 107 8.80 5.20 -9.31
CA LEU A 107 8.40 6.20 -8.32
C LEU A 107 9.30 7.44 -8.38
N ILE A 108 10.62 7.25 -8.44
CA ILE A 108 11.58 8.36 -8.58
C ILE A 108 11.40 9.12 -9.89
N SER A 109 10.97 8.45 -10.97
CA SER A 109 10.68 9.13 -12.24
C SER A 109 9.42 10.02 -12.19
N LEU A 110 8.58 9.83 -11.17
CA LEU A 110 7.32 10.55 -10.95
C LEU A 110 7.45 11.63 -9.86
N TRP A 111 8.66 11.90 -9.35
CA TRP A 111 8.89 12.79 -8.22
C TRP A 111 8.41 14.23 -8.46
N GLY A 112 7.71 14.79 -7.48
CA GLY A 112 7.16 16.15 -7.53
C GLY A 112 5.64 16.18 -7.43
N ASP A 113 5.08 17.36 -7.69
CA ASP A 113 3.63 17.56 -7.58
C ASP A 113 2.86 16.81 -8.66
N CYS A 114 1.67 16.36 -8.28
CA CYS A 114 0.68 15.84 -9.21
C CYS A 114 0.07 16.97 -10.03
N GLU A 115 0.61 17.23 -11.22
CA GLU A 115 -0.03 18.14 -12.17
C GLU A 115 -1.35 17.52 -12.69
N GLU A 116 -2.44 18.30 -12.65
CA GLU A 116 -3.76 17.94 -13.19
C GLU A 116 -3.76 17.67 -14.70
#